data_AF-A0A496XMW4-F1
#
_entry.id   AF-A0A496XMW4-F1
#
_cell.length_a   1.000
_cell.length_b   1.000
_cell.length_c   1.000
_cell.angle_alpha   90.00
_cell.angle_beta   90.00
_cell.angle_gamma   90.00
#
_symmetry.space_group_name_H-M   'P 1'
#
loop_
_entity.id
_entity.type
_entity.pdbx_description
1 polymer ?
#
loop_
_entity_poly.entity_id
_entity_poly.type
_entity_poly.pdbx_seq_one_letter_code
_entity_poly.pdbx_strand_id
1 'polypeptide(L)'
;MKKNIFKLIIITAFLILPIKVFSGTNTFPSSFNTKKVQILLLNDFIELMRKPSNKSYYRIKVIDVNLKVLDNGLNIYDGKIYFNTPECENRTFKKEWISSACENDYCMAIWSELNECSVKDGS
;
A
#
# COMPACT_ATOMS: atom_id res chain seq x y z
N MET A 1 -62.54 14.34 -2.65
CA MET A 1 -61.46 13.48 -2.11
C MET A 1 -60.98 12.51 -3.19
N LYS A 2 -59.97 12.87 -3.98
CA LYS A 2 -59.27 11.95 -4.90
C LYS A 2 -57.81 11.87 -4.47
N LYS A 3 -57.38 10.62 -4.28
CA LYS A 3 -56.27 10.18 -3.46
C LYS A 3 -54.90 10.52 -4.07
N ASN A 4 -54.00 10.93 -3.19
CA ASN A 4 -52.53 10.98 -3.33
C ASN A 4 -51.94 9.59 -3.65
N ILE A 5 -52.20 9.05 -4.85
CA ILE A 5 -51.65 7.74 -5.27
C ILE A 5 -50.44 7.92 -6.20
N PHE A 6 -50.28 9.08 -6.83
CA PHE A 6 -49.24 9.29 -7.85
C PHE A 6 -47.83 9.59 -7.31
N LYS A 7 -47.69 9.97 -6.02
CA LYS A 7 -46.38 10.27 -5.43
C LYS A 7 -45.66 9.07 -4.79
N LEU A 8 -46.35 7.94 -4.60
CA LEU A 8 -45.78 6.78 -3.89
C LEU A 8 -45.01 5.81 -4.80
N ILE A 9 -45.11 5.95 -6.12
CA ILE A 9 -44.50 5.02 -7.09
C ILE A 9 -43.08 5.46 -7.50
N ILE A 10 -42.73 6.74 -7.31
CA ILE A 10 -41.42 7.28 -7.74
C ILE A 10 -40.30 6.93 -6.76
N ILE A 11 -40.61 6.66 -5.48
CA ILE A 11 -39.59 6.41 -4.44
C ILE A 11 -39.09 4.96 -4.47
N THR A 12 -39.91 4.00 -4.90
CA THR A 12 -39.52 2.58 -5.00
C THR A 12 -38.66 2.25 -6.22
N ALA A 13 -38.62 3.12 -7.23
CA ALA A 13 -37.81 2.90 -8.43
C ALA A 13 -36.32 3.24 -8.24
N PHE A 14 -35.94 3.99 -7.19
CA PHE A 14 -34.55 4.41 -6.96
C PHE A 14 -33.69 3.39 -6.20
N LEU A 15 -34.28 2.29 -5.72
CA LEU A 15 -33.58 1.27 -4.92
C LEU A 15 -33.05 0.08 -5.72
N ILE A 16 -33.24 0.08 -7.04
CA ILE A 16 -32.66 -0.92 -7.94
C ILE A 16 -31.55 -0.28 -8.77
N LEU A 17 -30.67 0.50 -8.13
CA LEU A 17 -29.37 0.74 -8.73
C LEU A 17 -28.62 -0.59 -8.69
N PRO A 18 -28.16 -1.14 -9.83
CA PRO A 18 -27.28 -2.29 -9.80
C PRO A 18 -26.02 -1.84 -9.06
N ILE A 19 -25.91 -2.26 -7.81
CA ILE A 19 -24.62 -2.28 -7.12
C ILE A 19 -23.80 -3.20 -8.03
N LYS A 20 -22.89 -2.63 -8.82
CA LYS A 20 -21.88 -3.42 -9.51
C LYS A 20 -21.08 -4.07 -8.38
N VAL A 21 -21.52 -5.24 -7.94
CA VAL A 21 -20.74 -6.12 -7.10
C VAL A 21 -19.55 -6.47 -7.99
N PHE A 22 -18.48 -5.72 -7.82
CA PHE A 22 -17.22 -5.95 -8.51
C PHE A 22 -16.69 -7.27 -7.94
N SER A 23 -17.20 -8.36 -8.50
CA SER A 23 -16.82 -9.75 -8.19
C SER A 23 -15.44 -10.09 -8.76
N GLY A 24 -14.71 -9.10 -9.28
CA GLY A 24 -13.31 -9.27 -9.63
C GLY A 24 -12.55 -9.52 -8.35
N THR A 25 -11.96 -10.70 -8.22
CA THR A 25 -10.86 -10.91 -7.27
C THR A 25 -9.88 -9.76 -7.49
N ASN A 26 -9.72 -8.87 -6.50
CA ASN A 26 -8.81 -7.75 -6.60
C ASN A 26 -7.39 -8.32 -6.54
N THR A 27 -6.90 -8.78 -7.69
CA THR A 27 -5.57 -9.33 -7.87
C THR A 27 -4.68 -8.27 -8.48
N PHE A 28 -3.40 -8.31 -8.12
CA PHE A 28 -2.41 -7.51 -8.81
C PHE A 28 -2.35 -7.89 -10.29
N PRO A 29 -2.02 -6.95 -11.19
CA PRO A 29 -1.61 -7.28 -12.54
C PRO A 29 -0.48 -8.31 -12.52
N SER A 30 -0.42 -9.21 -13.49
CA SER A 30 0.60 -10.29 -13.54
C SER A 30 2.04 -9.75 -13.61
N SER A 31 2.19 -8.54 -14.16
CA SER A 31 3.43 -7.76 -14.19
C SER A 31 3.89 -7.29 -12.80
N PHE A 32 2.96 -7.16 -11.85
CA PHE A 32 3.18 -6.68 -10.49
C PHE A 32 3.35 -7.85 -9.51
N ASN A 33 4.55 -8.43 -9.51
CA ASN A 33 4.94 -9.56 -8.67
C ASN A 33 5.95 -9.18 -7.59
N THR A 34 6.30 -10.12 -6.71
CA THR A 34 7.28 -9.93 -5.62
C THR A 34 8.59 -9.31 -6.08
N LYS A 35 9.14 -9.71 -7.22
CA LYS A 35 10.40 -9.15 -7.75
C LYS A 35 10.23 -7.69 -8.16
N LYS A 36 9.12 -7.35 -8.82
CA LYS A 36 8.79 -5.95 -9.15
C LYS A 36 8.67 -5.10 -7.89
N VAL A 37 7.99 -5.61 -6.86
CA VAL A 37 7.85 -4.94 -5.56
C VAL A 37 9.22 -4.72 -4.90
N GLN A 38 10.09 -5.74 -4.86
CA GLN A 38 11.45 -5.59 -4.32
C GLN A 38 12.25 -4.49 -5.01
N ILE A 39 12.17 -4.40 -6.35
CA ILE A 39 12.85 -3.36 -7.13
C ILE A 39 12.29 -1.97 -6.78
N LEU A 40 10.97 -1.82 -6.73
CA LEU A 40 10.33 -0.55 -6.40
C LEU A 40 10.71 -0.11 -4.97
N LEU A 41 10.64 -1.02 -4.01
CA LEU A 41 11.01 -0.78 -2.62
C LEU A 41 12.47 -0.33 -2.48
N LEU A 42 13.39 -0.98 -3.20
CA LEU A 42 14.80 -0.61 -3.24
C LEU A 42 15.04 0.77 -3.86
N ASN A 43 14.40 1.07 -4.99
CA ASN A 43 14.54 2.35 -5.67
C ASN A 43 14.10 3.51 -4.76
N ASP A 44 12.93 3.37 -4.14
CA ASP A 44 12.37 4.37 -3.24
C ASP A 44 13.27 4.55 -2.00
N PHE A 45 13.79 3.45 -1.46
CA PHE A 45 14.72 3.50 -0.33
C PHE A 45 16.03 4.21 -0.68
N ILE A 46 16.63 3.90 -1.83
CA ILE A 46 17.86 4.54 -2.30
C ILE A 46 17.61 6.04 -2.49
N GLU A 47 16.48 6.43 -3.08
CA GLU A 47 16.14 7.85 -3.26
C GLU A 47 15.97 8.56 -1.90
N LEU A 48 15.29 7.90 -0.95
CA LEU A 48 15.12 8.41 0.41
C LEU A 48 16.46 8.62 1.12
N MET A 49 17.34 7.63 1.04
CA MET A 49 18.67 7.69 1.65
C MET A 49 19.63 8.64 0.92
N ARG A 50 19.36 9.01 -0.33
CA ARG A 50 20.15 10.01 -1.07
C ARG A 50 19.92 11.44 -0.55
N LYS A 51 18.80 11.71 0.11
CA LYS A 51 18.35 13.07 0.46
C LYS A 51 19.05 13.71 1.69
N PRO A 52 19.61 12.99 2.68
CA PRO A 52 20.38 13.62 3.77
C PRO A 52 21.89 13.37 3.65
N SER A 53 22.60 14.43 3.26
CA SER A 53 24.04 14.67 3.42
C SER A 53 25.03 13.74 2.71
N ASN A 54 26.17 14.32 2.33
CA ASN A 54 27.19 13.77 1.42
C ASN A 54 27.89 12.46 1.84
N LYS A 55 27.44 11.77 2.90
CA LYS A 55 28.03 10.51 3.43
C LYS A 55 27.02 9.67 4.21
N SER A 56 25.77 9.54 3.76
CA SER A 56 24.82 8.59 4.35
C SER A 56 25.22 7.15 3.99
N TYR A 57 26.13 6.58 4.77
CA TYR A 57 26.42 5.16 4.72
C TYR A 57 25.24 4.40 5.33
N TYR A 58 24.79 3.35 4.66
CA TYR A 58 23.83 2.43 5.22
C TYR A 58 24.20 1.00 4.83
N ARG A 59 23.79 0.04 5.65
CA ARG A 59 23.92 -1.39 5.37
C ARG A 59 22.56 -2.02 5.39
N ILE A 60 22.10 -2.49 4.23
CA ILE A 60 20.91 -3.32 4.13
C ILE A 60 21.23 -4.68 4.75
N LYS A 61 20.38 -5.12 5.68
CA LYS A 61 20.44 -6.45 6.30
C LYS A 61 19.54 -7.42 5.56
N VAL A 62 18.29 -7.04 5.38
CA VAL A 62 17.23 -7.90 4.84
C VAL A 62 16.26 -7.07 4.01
N ILE A 63 15.79 -7.64 2.91
CA ILE A 63 14.66 -7.14 2.13
C ILE A 63 13.60 -8.23 2.18
N ASP A 64 12.46 -7.91 2.75
CA ASP A 64 11.34 -8.81 2.92
C ASP A 64 10.13 -8.29 2.14
N VAL A 65 9.46 -9.18 1.41
CA VAL A 65 8.26 -8.83 0.64
C VAL A 65 7.29 -9.99 0.75
N ASN A 66 6.13 -9.72 1.33
CA ASN A 66 5.08 -10.72 1.54
C ASN A 66 3.79 -10.30 0.83
N LEU A 67 3.13 -11.28 0.21
CA LEU A 67 1.76 -11.13 -0.26
C LEU A 67 0.80 -11.56 0.86
N LYS A 68 -0.07 -10.65 1.28
CA LYS A 68 -1.15 -10.92 2.22
C LYS A 68 -2.49 -10.88 1.48
N VAL A 69 -3.37 -11.80 1.85
CA VAL A 69 -4.77 -11.80 1.39
C VAL A 69 -5.62 -11.46 2.60
N LEU A 70 -6.39 -10.38 2.51
CA LEU A 70 -7.33 -9.98 3.56
C LEU A 70 -8.65 -10.74 3.43
N ASP A 71 -9.41 -10.80 4.53
CA ASP A 71 -10.70 -11.50 4.58
C ASP A 71 -11.74 -10.99 3.57
N ASN A 72 -11.60 -9.75 3.12
CA ASN A 72 -12.44 -9.15 2.08
C ASN A 72 -11.96 -9.45 0.64
N GLY A 73 -10.97 -10.32 0.47
CA GLY A 73 -10.41 -10.72 -0.83
C GLY A 73 -9.45 -9.69 -1.44
N LEU A 74 -9.05 -8.65 -0.71
CA LEU A 74 -8.02 -7.71 -1.14
C LEU A 74 -6.63 -8.32 -0.97
N ASN A 75 -5.79 -8.13 -1.98
CA ASN A 75 -4.40 -8.55 -1.96
C ASN A 75 -3.51 -7.35 -1.64
N ILE A 76 -2.57 -7.54 -0.70
CA ILE A 76 -1.62 -6.52 -0.27
C ILE A 76 -0.21 -7.07 -0.41
N TYR A 77 0.66 -6.34 -1.08
CA TYR A 77 2.10 -6.54 -0.93
C TYR A 77 2.61 -5.67 0.21
N ASP A 78 3.20 -6.30 1.24
CA ASP A 78 3.89 -5.64 2.35
C ASP A 78 5.40 -5.81 2.14
N GLY A 79 6.07 -4.70 1.81
CA GLY A 79 7.50 -4.65 1.58
C GLY A 79 8.25 -3.97 2.72
N LYS A 80 9.31 -4.58 3.21
CA LYS A 80 10.17 -4.06 4.28
C LYS A 80 11.64 -4.17 3.93
N ILE A 81 12.41 -3.12 4.23
CA ILE A 81 13.87 -3.13 4.22
C ILE A 81 14.34 -2.91 5.64
N TYR A 82 15.10 -3.87 6.15
CA TYR A 82 15.80 -3.77 7.42
C TYR A 82 17.23 -3.31 7.16
N PHE A 83 17.67 -2.26 7.82
CA PHE A 83 18.97 -1.65 7.57
C PHE A 83 19.56 -1.00 8.82
N ASN A 84 20.85 -0.70 8.77
CA ASN A 84 21.55 0.10 9.76
C ASN A 84 22.13 1.35 9.10
N THR A 85 22.26 2.42 9.88
CA THR A 85 23.13 3.57 9.59
C THR A 85 24.20 3.67 10.70
N PRO A 86 25.26 4.47 10.52
CA PRO A 86 26.26 4.69 11.57
C PRO A 86 25.67 5.16 12.90
N GLU A 87 24.57 5.90 12.84
CA GLU A 87 23.93 6.50 14.01
C GLU A 87 22.93 5.55 14.69
N CYS A 88 22.52 4.46 14.02
CA CYS A 88 21.27 3.79 14.35
C CYS A 88 21.16 2.38 13.78
N GLU A 89 20.82 1.43 14.65
CA GLU A 89 20.65 0.03 14.28
C GLU A 89 19.18 -0.37 14.15
N ASN A 90 18.92 -1.40 13.34
CA ASN A 90 17.60 -2.02 13.18
C ASN A 90 16.53 -1.05 12.69
N ARG A 91 16.91 -0.16 11.77
CA ARG A 91 15.97 0.68 11.04
C ARG A 91 15.17 -0.17 10.07
N THR A 92 13.94 0.27 9.83
CA THR A 92 12.99 -0.36 8.94
C THR A 92 12.38 0.70 8.05
N PHE A 93 12.47 0.49 6.74
CA PHE A 93 11.69 1.20 5.74
C PHE A 93 10.61 0.26 5.23
N LYS A 94 9.35 0.68 5.24
CA LYS A 94 8.20 -0.14 4.83
C LYS A 94 7.37 0.58 3.79
N LYS A 95 6.80 -0.19 2.86
CA LYS A 95 5.76 0.27 1.94
C LYS A 95 4.72 -0.82 1.72
N GLU A 96 3.49 -0.40 1.49
CA GLU A 96 2.40 -1.31 1.14
C GLU A 96 1.76 -0.92 -0.20
N TRP A 97 1.41 -1.93 -0.98
CA TRP A 97 0.63 -1.80 -2.21
C TRP A 97 -0.64 -2.62 -2.06
N ILE A 98 -1.76 -2.11 -2.55
CA ILE A 98 -3.03 -2.83 -2.57
C ILE A 98 -3.48 -3.00 -4.02
N SER A 99 -3.99 -4.20 -4.34
CA SER A 99 -4.37 -4.55 -5.70
C SER A 99 -5.49 -3.67 -6.27
N SER A 100 -6.39 -3.18 -5.43
CA SER A 100 -7.49 -2.28 -5.84
C SER A 100 -7.02 -0.86 -6.20
N ALA A 101 -5.77 -0.51 -5.89
CA ALA A 101 -5.17 0.78 -6.25
C ALA A 101 -4.28 0.71 -7.51
N CYS A 102 -4.34 -0.41 -8.24
CA CYS A 102 -3.61 -0.57 -9.49
C CYS A 102 -4.46 -0.09 -10.68
N GLU A 103 -3.83 0.65 -11.60
CA GLU A 103 -4.40 1.11 -12.86
C GLU A 103 -3.43 0.77 -14.01
N ASN A 104 -3.91 0.07 -15.05
CA ASN A 104 -3.14 -0.19 -16.28
C ASN A 104 -1.68 -0.65 -16.04
N ASP A 105 -1.50 -1.75 -15.30
CA ASP A 105 -0.20 -2.34 -14.89
C ASP A 105 0.65 -1.50 -13.91
N TYR A 106 0.17 -0.31 -13.53
CA TYR A 106 0.83 0.53 -12.54
C TYR A 106 0.13 0.41 -11.19
N CYS A 107 0.89 0.15 -10.13
CA CYS A 107 0.38 0.11 -8.76
C CYS A 107 1.14 1.10 -7.89
N MET A 108 0.43 2.08 -7.36
CA MET A 108 1.00 3.05 -6.42
C MET A 108 1.05 2.46 -5.00
N ALA A 109 2.12 2.74 -4.26
CA ALA A 109 2.15 2.42 -2.84
C ALA A 109 1.12 3.28 -2.10
N ILE A 110 0.26 2.64 -1.31
CA ILE A 110 -0.78 3.34 -0.52
C ILE A 110 -0.26 3.82 0.83
N TRP A 111 0.88 3.28 1.25
CA TRP A 111 1.47 3.60 2.54
C TRP A 111 3.00 3.47 2.48
N SER A 112 3.68 4.31 3.27
CA SER A 112 5.12 4.32 3.42
C SER A 112 5.50 4.77 4.82
N GLU A 113 6.44 4.09 5.45
CA GLU A 113 6.95 4.41 6.78
C GLU A 113 8.46 4.23 6.80
N LEU A 114 9.17 5.20 7.37
CA LEU A 114 10.55 5.05 7.79
C LEU A 114 10.56 5.18 9.30
N ASN A 115 11.01 4.15 10.02
CA ASN A 115 11.15 4.30 11.46
C ASN A 115 12.28 5.30 11.78
N GLU A 116 11.99 6.17 12.74
CA GLU A 116 12.97 7.10 13.27
C GLU A 116 13.94 6.37 14.20
N CYS A 117 15.10 6.98 14.39
CA CYS A 117 16.05 6.49 15.38
C CYS A 117 15.56 6.92 16.75
N SER A 118 15.35 5.94 17.63
CA SER A 118 15.20 6.24 19.05
C SER A 118 16.53 6.80 19.54
N VAL A 119 16.57 8.10 19.78
CA VAL A 119 17.68 8.71 20.52
C VAL A 119 17.68 8.00 21.88
N LYS A 120 18.77 7.32 22.20
CA LYS A 120 18.99 6.91 23.59
C LYS A 120 19.19 8.20 24.36
N ASP A 121 18.16 8.65 25.08
CA ASP A 121 18.36 9.65 26.13
C ASP A 121 19.46 9.10 27.05
N GLY A 122 20.60 9.77 27.04
CA GLY A 122 21.74 9.40 27.86
C GLY A 122 21.35 9.41 29.33
N SER A 123 21.47 8.26 29.98
CA SER A 123 21.68 8.16 31.43
C SER A 123 23.16 8.13 31.73
#